data_AF-A0A917TKT5-F1
#
_entry.id   AF-A0A917TKT5-F1
#
_cell.length_a   1.000
_cell.length_b   1.000
_cell.length_c   1.000
_cell.angle_alpha   90.00
_cell.angle_beta   90.00
_cell.angle_gamma   90.00
#
_symmetry.space_group_name_H-M   'P 1'
#
loop_
_entity.id
_entity.type
_entity.pdbx_description
1 polymer ?
#
loop_
_entity_poly.entity_id
_entity_poly.type
_entity_poly.pdbx_seq_one_letter_code
_entity_poly.pdbx_strand_id
1 'polypeptide(L)'
;MTTLTIVRGGAIRRPARPHTSKCDQHPRYTAGCPACQQRGRIRQAAREKAAILGALTDYYVPAIGTARRLQGLTYAGHSAPTLARHLGISINPVKEWRAHCTQLITRRTHHTIARLAAQLEATPGTCRKARTYAIQQGWVPLAAWDDIDDPDGWPVEGSLTGPIPERPVSLRYVGWALDGDMPVGRLTAAEQAHLYRVWCDREQAAGRVAGRKPFAREFGITEWQARQIAAQAAQLDINPNHAATGRTNERTAA
;
A
#
# COMPACT_ATOMS: atom_id res chain seq x y z
N MET A 1 -46.07 30.23 -44.69
CA MET A 1 -44.92 31.04 -45.14
C MET A 1 -43.93 31.08 -43.98
N THR A 2 -42.93 30.20 -44.04
CA THR A 2 -42.01 29.92 -42.92
C THR A 2 -40.65 30.49 -43.27
N THR A 3 -40.24 31.55 -42.58
CA THR A 3 -38.94 32.20 -42.81
C THR A 3 -37.89 31.52 -41.92
N LEU A 4 -37.03 30.72 -42.55
CA LEU A 4 -35.90 30.04 -41.91
C LEU A 4 -34.70 30.99 -41.89
N THR A 5 -34.37 31.56 -40.73
CA THR A 5 -33.17 32.40 -40.56
C THR A 5 -31.98 31.53 -40.18
N ILE A 6 -31.05 31.34 -41.12
CA ILE A 6 -29.76 30.66 -40.90
C ILE A 6 -28.81 31.64 -40.20
N VAL A 7 -28.54 31.42 -38.91
CA VAL A 7 -27.51 32.16 -38.16
C VAL A 7 -26.15 31.53 -38.46
N ARG A 8 -25.26 32.30 -39.11
CA ARG A 8 -23.88 31.91 -39.41
C ARG A 8 -23.08 31.67 -38.13
N GLY A 9 -22.38 30.54 -38.09
CA GLY A 9 -21.53 30.11 -36.99
C GLY A 9 -20.42 31.10 -36.64
N GLY A 10 -20.43 31.55 -35.40
CA GLY A 10 -19.30 32.24 -34.78
C GLY A 10 -18.17 31.24 -34.52
N ALA A 11 -17.01 31.47 -35.14
CA ALA A 11 -15.81 30.71 -34.86
C ALA A 11 -15.47 30.83 -33.36
N ILE A 12 -15.44 29.70 -32.65
CA ILE A 12 -14.93 29.62 -31.28
C ILE A 12 -13.45 30.03 -31.36
N ARG A 13 -13.14 31.25 -30.93
CA ARG A 13 -11.76 31.70 -30.76
C ARG A 13 -11.13 30.80 -29.70
N ARG A 14 -10.25 29.89 -30.13
CA ARG A 14 -9.35 29.18 -29.22
C ARG A 14 -8.63 30.23 -28.38
N PRO A 15 -8.58 30.10 -27.04
CA PRO A 15 -7.75 30.98 -26.23
C PRO A 15 -6.32 30.91 -26.78
N ALA A 16 -5.74 32.09 -27.00
CA ALA A 16 -4.35 32.21 -27.44
C ALA A 16 -3.48 31.34 -26.52
N ARG A 17 -2.64 30.50 -27.11
CA ARG A 17 -1.64 29.74 -26.35
C ARG A 17 -0.85 30.74 -25.51
N PRO A 18 -0.70 30.56 -24.18
CA PRO A 18 0.10 31.46 -23.39
C PRO A 18 1.47 31.55 -24.03
N HIS A 19 1.83 32.77 -24.40
CA HIS A 19 3.12 33.11 -24.99
C HIS A 19 4.21 32.50 -24.11
N THR A 20 5.21 31.90 -24.75
CA THR A 20 6.42 31.37 -24.12
C THR A 20 7.06 32.48 -23.28
N SER A 21 6.68 32.59 -22.01
CA SER A 21 7.27 33.54 -21.09
C SER A 21 8.76 33.22 -21.04
N LYS A 22 9.57 34.16 -21.53
CA LYS A 22 11.02 34.10 -21.42
C LYS A 22 11.33 33.81 -19.94
N CYS A 23 12.18 32.82 -19.68
CA CYS A 23 12.68 32.61 -18.32
C CYS A 23 13.34 33.91 -17.85
N ASP A 24 12.99 34.41 -16.66
CA ASP A 24 13.51 35.68 -16.12
C ASP A 24 15.05 35.73 -16.08
N GLN A 25 15.70 34.56 -16.08
CA GLN A 25 17.15 34.44 -16.13
C GLN A 25 17.78 34.55 -17.54
N HIS A 26 17.01 34.45 -18.63
CA HIS A 26 17.55 34.40 -20.00
C HIS A 26 16.64 35.12 -21.02
N PRO A 27 16.51 36.46 -20.99
CA PRO A 27 15.58 37.22 -21.84
C PRO A 27 15.95 37.25 -23.34
N ARG A 28 17.16 36.80 -23.70
CA ARG A 28 17.70 36.86 -25.07
C ARG A 28 17.75 35.52 -25.82
N TYR A 29 17.48 34.37 -25.18
CA TYR A 29 17.62 33.06 -25.83
C TYR A 29 16.25 32.42 -26.13
N THR A 30 15.88 32.35 -27.41
CA THR A 30 14.61 31.80 -27.90
C THR A 30 14.52 30.27 -27.82
N ALA A 31 15.65 29.56 -27.72
CA ALA A 31 15.69 28.09 -27.66
C ALA A 31 15.52 27.49 -26.25
N GLY A 32 15.32 28.33 -25.22
CA GLY A 32 15.34 27.92 -23.81
C GLY A 32 16.74 27.57 -23.32
N CYS A 33 17.16 28.05 -22.16
CA CYS A 33 18.44 27.65 -21.58
C CYS A 33 18.45 26.14 -21.25
N PRO A 34 19.63 25.50 -21.07
CA PRO A 34 19.73 24.08 -20.73
C PRO A 34 18.85 23.68 -19.54
N ALA A 35 18.73 24.54 -18.51
CA ALA A 35 17.86 24.29 -17.36
C ALA A 35 16.35 24.29 -17.73
N CYS A 36 15.92 25.17 -18.64
CA CYS A 36 14.54 25.18 -19.13
C CYS A 36 14.25 23.99 -20.05
N GLN A 37 15.22 23.59 -20.88
CA GLN A 37 15.12 22.39 -21.70
C GLN A 37 15.05 21.13 -20.82
N GLN A 38 15.86 21.06 -19.76
CA GLN A 38 15.82 19.96 -18.78
C GLN A 38 14.48 19.90 -18.06
N ARG A 39 13.95 21.04 -17.60
CA ARG A 39 12.59 21.13 -17.01
C ARG A 39 11.52 20.71 -18.02
N GLY A 40 11.67 21.08 -19.29
CA GLY A 40 10.79 20.66 -20.39
C GLY A 40 10.79 19.15 -20.60
N ARG A 41 11.97 18.54 -20.66
CA ARG A 41 12.15 17.07 -20.77
C ARG A 41 11.54 16.35 -19.57
N ILE A 42 11.76 16.83 -18.35
CA ILE A 42 11.15 16.26 -17.13
C ILE A 42 9.61 16.31 -17.21
N ARG A 43 9.04 17.45 -17.63
CA ARG A 43 7.58 17.60 -17.80
C ARG A 43 7.02 16.70 -18.90
N GLN A 44 7.75 16.55 -20.01
CA GLN A 44 7.34 15.69 -21.11
C GLN A 44 7.38 14.20 -20.71
N ALA A 45 8.47 13.77 -20.07
CA ALA A 45 8.57 12.41 -19.52
C ALA A 45 7.49 12.13 -18.47
N ALA A 46 7.14 13.11 -17.63
CA ALA A 46 6.03 12.98 -16.68
C ALA A 46 4.67 12.83 -17.38
N ARG A 47 4.44 13.56 -18.48
CA ARG A 47 3.20 13.43 -19.29
C ARG A 47 3.12 12.11 -20.03
N GLU A 48 4.22 11.65 -20.63
CA GLU A 48 4.28 10.34 -21.31
C GLU A 48 4.07 9.20 -20.30
N LYS A 49 4.70 9.28 -19.12
CA LYS A 49 4.48 8.34 -18.01
C LYS A 49 3.02 8.38 -17.52
N ALA A 50 2.42 9.56 -17.38
CA ALA A 50 1.03 9.71 -16.99
C ALA A 50 0.03 9.25 -18.08
N ALA A 51 0.39 9.33 -19.37
CA ALA A 51 -0.43 8.82 -20.48
C ALA A 51 -0.35 7.29 -20.60
N ILE A 52 0.84 6.71 -20.41
CA ILE A 52 1.03 5.25 -20.35
C ILE A 52 0.33 4.68 -19.11
N LEU A 53 0.51 5.32 -17.94
CA LEU A 53 -0.23 4.96 -16.74
C LEU A 53 -1.72 5.19 -16.94
N GLY A 54 -2.17 6.33 -17.50
CA GLY A 54 -3.56 6.65 -17.82
C GLY A 54 -4.27 5.60 -18.69
N ALA A 55 -3.62 5.15 -19.75
CA ALA A 55 -4.13 4.11 -20.65
C ALA A 55 -4.11 2.71 -20.02
N LEU A 56 -3.18 2.43 -19.08
CA LEU A 56 -3.18 1.22 -18.26
C LEU A 56 -4.18 1.31 -17.09
N THR A 57 -4.49 2.50 -16.57
CA THR A 57 -5.32 2.73 -15.37
C THR A 57 -6.82 2.61 -15.59
N ASP A 58 -7.30 2.72 -16.84
CA ASP A 58 -8.70 2.37 -17.12
C ASP A 58 -8.93 0.87 -16.92
N TYR A 59 -7.94 0.05 -17.25
CA TYR A 59 -8.04 -1.40 -17.16
C TYR A 59 -7.51 -1.97 -15.83
N TYR A 60 -6.53 -1.32 -15.21
CA TYR A 60 -5.90 -1.75 -13.96
C TYR A 60 -6.14 -0.78 -12.81
N VAL A 61 -6.36 -1.32 -11.62
CA VAL A 61 -6.57 -0.56 -10.38
C VAL A 61 -5.62 -1.06 -9.28
N PRO A 62 -5.33 -0.25 -8.25
CA PRO A 62 -4.58 -0.71 -7.09
C PRO A 62 -5.19 -1.97 -6.48
N ALA A 63 -4.35 -2.96 -6.18
CA ALA A 63 -4.78 -4.24 -5.62
C ALA A 63 -5.13 -4.15 -4.13
N ILE A 64 -4.92 -3.00 -3.49
CA ILE A 64 -5.00 -2.87 -2.02
C ILE A 64 -6.39 -3.19 -1.48
N GLY A 65 -7.44 -2.62 -2.06
CA GLY A 65 -8.80 -2.89 -1.63
C GLY A 65 -9.25 -4.32 -1.94
N THR A 66 -8.67 -4.96 -2.95
CA THR A 66 -8.87 -6.40 -3.18
C THR A 66 -8.18 -7.25 -2.11
N ALA A 67 -6.94 -6.91 -1.76
CA ALA A 67 -6.21 -7.59 -0.69
C ALA A 67 -6.98 -7.50 0.63
N ARG A 68 -7.35 -6.29 1.06
CA ARG A 68 -8.12 -6.03 2.28
C ARG A 68 -9.45 -6.79 2.30
N ARG A 69 -10.17 -6.86 1.17
CA ARG A 69 -11.41 -7.65 1.09
C ARG A 69 -11.19 -9.14 1.31
N LEU A 70 -10.19 -9.71 0.64
CA LEU A 70 -9.85 -11.14 0.81
C LEU A 70 -9.36 -11.44 2.23
N GLN A 71 -8.65 -10.50 2.86
CA GLN A 71 -8.22 -10.59 4.25
C GLN A 71 -9.42 -10.59 5.21
N GLY A 72 -10.36 -9.65 5.05
CA GLY A 72 -11.60 -9.58 5.83
C GLY A 72 -12.50 -10.80 5.65
N LEU A 73 -12.61 -11.34 4.43
CA LEU A 73 -13.31 -12.62 4.20
C LEU A 73 -12.60 -13.80 4.88
N THR A 74 -11.27 -13.79 4.90
CA THR A 74 -10.50 -14.81 5.63
C THR A 74 -10.74 -14.71 7.14
N TYR A 75 -10.84 -13.48 7.66
CA TYR A 75 -11.24 -13.20 9.06
C TYR A 75 -12.63 -13.75 9.37
N ALA A 76 -13.60 -13.56 8.47
CA ALA A 76 -14.95 -14.13 8.61
C ALA A 76 -14.96 -15.68 8.59
N GLY A 77 -13.86 -16.33 8.19
CA GLY A 77 -13.70 -17.78 8.17
C GLY A 77 -13.75 -18.40 6.77
N HIS A 78 -13.64 -17.60 5.71
CA HIS A 78 -13.60 -18.10 4.33
C HIS A 78 -12.17 -18.50 3.95
N SER A 79 -11.95 -19.77 3.64
CA SER A 79 -10.62 -20.28 3.27
C SER A 79 -10.24 -19.89 1.84
N ALA A 80 -8.94 -19.83 1.52
CA ALA A 80 -8.49 -19.56 0.14
C ALA A 80 -9.05 -20.56 -0.89
N PRO A 81 -9.11 -21.88 -0.63
CA PRO A 81 -9.82 -22.83 -1.50
C PRO A 81 -11.30 -22.51 -1.69
N THR A 82 -12.00 -22.10 -0.62
CA THR A 82 -13.42 -21.70 -0.69
C THR A 82 -13.59 -20.48 -1.59
N LEU A 83 -12.79 -19.44 -1.37
CA LEU A 83 -12.84 -18.20 -2.16
C LEU A 83 -12.50 -18.45 -3.64
N ALA A 84 -11.47 -19.26 -3.91
CA ALA A 84 -11.10 -19.65 -5.27
C ALA A 84 -12.24 -20.36 -6.01
N ARG A 85 -12.97 -21.24 -5.31
CA ARG A 85 -14.15 -21.93 -5.86
C ARG A 85 -15.28 -20.96 -6.20
N HIS A 86 -15.58 -20.00 -5.32
CA HIS A 86 -16.59 -18.96 -5.61
C HIS A 86 -16.21 -18.09 -6.81
N LEU A 87 -14.92 -17.84 -7.00
CA LEU A 87 -14.41 -17.03 -8.10
C LEU A 87 -14.23 -17.80 -9.41
N GLY A 88 -14.28 -19.14 -9.38
CA GLY A 88 -14.01 -19.99 -10.55
C GLY A 88 -12.54 -19.91 -11.02
N ILE A 89 -11.60 -19.68 -10.12
CA ILE A 89 -10.16 -19.55 -10.42
C ILE A 89 -9.32 -20.52 -9.57
N SER A 90 -8.02 -20.59 -9.84
CA SER A 90 -7.08 -21.36 -9.02
C SER A 90 -6.80 -20.68 -7.67
N ILE A 91 -6.24 -21.43 -6.73
CA ILE A 91 -5.99 -20.96 -5.35
C ILE A 91 -4.83 -19.94 -5.29
N ASN A 92 -3.86 -20.04 -6.20
CA ASN A 92 -2.64 -19.23 -6.15
C ASN A 92 -2.91 -17.73 -6.27
N PRO A 93 -3.68 -17.23 -7.25
CA PRO A 93 -4.03 -15.81 -7.35
C PRO A 93 -4.68 -15.27 -6.07
N VAL A 94 -5.57 -16.05 -5.43
CA VAL A 94 -6.22 -15.63 -4.18
C VAL A 94 -5.19 -15.44 -3.06
N LYS A 95 -4.18 -16.33 -2.97
CA LYS A 95 -3.10 -16.20 -1.98
C LYS A 95 -2.23 -14.98 -2.26
N GLU A 96 -1.84 -14.77 -3.51
CA GLU A 96 -0.98 -13.65 -3.93
C GLU A 96 -1.66 -12.29 -3.72
N TRP A 97 -2.93 -12.15 -4.14
CA TRP A 97 -3.68 -10.91 -3.96
C TRP A 97 -3.93 -10.62 -2.48
N ARG A 98 -4.26 -11.63 -1.68
CA ARG A 98 -4.49 -11.48 -0.24
C ARG A 98 -3.21 -11.11 0.51
N ALA A 99 -2.07 -11.66 0.12
CA ALA A 99 -0.75 -11.27 0.63
C ALA A 99 -0.27 -9.91 0.08
N HIS A 100 -1.02 -9.31 -0.84
CA HIS A 100 -0.69 -8.06 -1.51
C HIS A 100 0.67 -8.11 -2.24
N CYS A 101 1.05 -9.30 -2.75
CA CYS A 101 2.25 -9.45 -3.58
C CYS A 101 2.07 -8.82 -4.98
N THR A 102 0.82 -8.58 -5.37
CA THR A 102 0.46 -7.92 -6.63
C THR A 102 0.07 -6.48 -6.35
N GLN A 103 0.68 -5.51 -7.04
CA GLN A 103 0.40 -4.07 -6.85
C GLN A 103 -0.82 -3.59 -7.66
N LEU A 104 -1.00 -4.12 -8.86
CA LEU A 104 -2.08 -3.75 -9.79
C LEU A 104 -2.84 -4.98 -10.25
N ILE A 105 -4.17 -4.88 -10.29
CA ILE A 105 -5.06 -5.94 -10.81
C ILE A 105 -6.02 -5.35 -11.83
N THR A 106 -6.63 -6.20 -12.66
CA THR A 106 -7.65 -5.69 -13.58
C THR A 106 -8.87 -5.18 -12.80
N ARG A 107 -9.49 -4.11 -13.33
CA ARG A 107 -10.73 -3.53 -12.79
C ARG A 107 -11.85 -4.56 -12.72
N ARG A 108 -11.91 -5.49 -13.69
CA ARG A 108 -12.85 -6.62 -13.67
C ARG A 108 -12.64 -7.53 -12.46
N THR A 109 -11.40 -7.93 -12.18
CA THR A 109 -11.07 -8.75 -11.01
C THR A 109 -11.45 -8.01 -9.73
N HIS A 110 -11.09 -6.73 -9.63
CA HIS A 110 -11.42 -5.89 -8.48
C HIS A 110 -12.94 -5.88 -8.19
N HIS A 111 -13.77 -5.57 -9.20
CA HIS A 111 -15.23 -5.58 -9.04
C HIS A 111 -15.80 -6.97 -8.73
N THR A 112 -15.22 -8.03 -9.31
CA THR A 112 -15.66 -9.40 -9.04
C THR A 112 -15.45 -9.77 -7.58
N ILE A 113 -14.29 -9.40 -7.01
CA ILE A 113 -13.98 -9.63 -5.60
C ILE A 113 -14.80 -8.71 -4.70
N ALA A 114 -15.03 -7.45 -5.08
CA ALA A 114 -15.91 -6.55 -4.36
C ALA A 114 -17.34 -7.11 -4.24
N ARG A 115 -17.89 -7.63 -5.35
CA ARG A 115 -19.20 -8.30 -5.35
C ARG A 115 -19.21 -9.56 -4.47
N LEU A 116 -18.17 -10.39 -4.56
CA LEU A 116 -18.06 -11.59 -3.73
C LEU A 116 -17.98 -11.22 -2.24
N ALA A 117 -17.24 -10.17 -1.89
CA ALA A 117 -17.13 -9.70 -0.52
C ALA A 117 -18.49 -9.25 0.03
N ALA A 118 -19.23 -8.41 -0.72
CA ALA A 118 -20.58 -7.99 -0.34
C ALA A 118 -21.55 -9.17 -0.19
N GLN A 119 -21.45 -10.19 -1.05
CA GLN A 119 -22.29 -11.40 -0.95
C GLN A 119 -21.98 -12.23 0.30
N LEU A 120 -20.71 -12.33 0.68
CA LEU A 120 -20.25 -13.20 1.77
C LEU A 120 -20.14 -12.48 3.12
N GLU A 121 -20.22 -11.16 3.17
CA GLU A 121 -20.06 -10.36 4.39
C GLU A 121 -21.05 -10.78 5.50
N ALA A 122 -22.30 -11.01 5.15
CA ALA A 122 -23.34 -11.47 6.08
C ALA A 122 -23.30 -12.98 6.37
N THR A 123 -22.43 -13.74 5.67
CA THR A 123 -22.38 -15.20 5.79
C THR A 123 -21.05 -15.63 6.42
N PRO A 124 -21.03 -16.06 7.70
CA PRO A 124 -19.80 -16.50 8.34
C PRO A 124 -19.25 -17.75 7.63
N GLY A 125 -17.94 -17.76 7.36
CA GLY A 125 -17.27 -18.93 6.82
C GLY A 125 -17.07 -20.01 7.87
N THR A 126 -17.06 -21.27 7.45
CA THR A 126 -16.97 -22.43 8.34
C THR A 126 -15.53 -22.83 8.71
N CYS A 127 -14.51 -22.21 8.10
CA CYS A 127 -13.12 -22.60 8.29
C CYS A 127 -12.48 -21.89 9.49
N ARG A 128 -12.49 -22.54 10.67
CA ARG A 128 -11.82 -22.03 11.88
C ARG A 128 -10.34 -21.71 11.67
N LYS A 129 -9.62 -22.54 10.91
CA LYS A 129 -8.19 -22.33 10.59
C LYS A 129 -7.97 -21.03 9.81
N ALA A 130 -8.85 -20.68 8.88
CA ALA A 130 -8.78 -19.43 8.13
C ALA A 130 -8.95 -18.22 9.06
N ARG A 131 -9.94 -18.27 9.95
CA ARG A 131 -10.17 -17.24 10.97
C ARG A 131 -8.97 -17.06 11.89
N THR A 132 -8.45 -18.16 12.46
CA THR A 132 -7.25 -18.13 13.31
C THR A 132 -6.05 -17.55 12.57
N TYR A 133 -5.84 -17.95 11.32
CA TYR A 133 -4.77 -17.40 10.48
C TYR A 133 -4.94 -15.89 10.25
N ALA A 134 -6.14 -15.40 9.92
CA ALA A 134 -6.39 -13.96 9.74
C ALA A 134 -6.12 -13.16 11.02
N ILE A 135 -6.58 -13.66 12.17
CA ILE A 135 -6.31 -13.08 13.49
C ILE A 135 -4.80 -13.03 13.75
N GLN A 136 -4.10 -14.15 13.50
CA GLN A 136 -2.65 -14.20 13.60
C GLN A 136 -1.97 -13.22 12.65
N GLN A 137 -2.48 -13.00 11.44
CA GLN A 137 -1.90 -12.00 10.53
C GLN A 137 -2.24 -10.55 10.89
N GLY A 138 -3.03 -10.32 11.95
CA GLY A 138 -3.49 -8.97 12.31
C GLY A 138 -4.49 -8.39 11.31
N TRP A 139 -5.15 -9.24 10.52
CA TRP A 139 -6.18 -8.81 9.60
C TRP A 139 -7.46 -8.50 10.37
N VAL A 140 -8.21 -7.51 9.88
CA VAL A 140 -9.44 -7.01 10.48
C VAL A 140 -10.68 -7.44 9.67
N PRO A 141 -11.88 -7.41 10.26
CA PRO A 141 -13.13 -7.59 9.53
C PRO A 141 -13.30 -6.60 8.36
N LEU A 142 -14.16 -6.93 7.39
CA LEU A 142 -14.56 -6.01 6.31
C LEU A 142 -15.18 -4.72 6.85
N ALA A 143 -16.13 -4.86 7.79
CA ALA A 143 -16.80 -3.75 8.46
C ALA A 143 -15.88 -2.84 9.29
N ALA A 144 -14.61 -3.21 9.44
CA ALA A 144 -13.63 -2.34 10.09
C ALA A 144 -13.14 -1.20 9.18
N TRP A 145 -13.45 -1.20 7.89
CA TRP A 145 -12.98 -0.19 6.93
C TRP A 145 -14.11 0.76 6.54
N ASP A 146 -13.88 2.07 6.66
CA ASP A 146 -14.81 3.09 6.14
C ASP A 146 -14.71 3.21 4.61
N ASP A 147 -13.48 3.41 4.10
CA ASP A 147 -13.15 3.25 2.68
C ASP A 147 -12.05 2.19 2.53
N ILE A 148 -12.45 1.00 2.08
CA ILE A 148 -11.53 -0.14 1.94
C ILE A 148 -10.58 0.02 0.75
N ASP A 149 -10.90 0.88 -0.22
CA ASP A 149 -10.13 1.08 -1.46
C ASP A 149 -9.14 2.23 -1.36
N ASP A 150 -9.35 3.18 -0.43
CA ASP A 150 -8.41 4.27 -0.14
C ASP A 150 -7.06 3.72 0.34
N PRO A 151 -5.94 3.94 -0.39
CA PRO A 151 -4.63 3.45 0.02
C PRO A 151 -4.23 3.93 1.42
N ASP A 152 -4.64 5.14 1.79
CA ASP A 152 -4.31 5.80 3.05
C ASP A 152 -5.39 5.57 4.12
N GLY A 153 -6.45 4.84 3.76
CA GLY A 153 -7.52 4.45 4.67
C GLY A 153 -7.01 3.57 5.80
N TRP A 154 -7.57 3.77 6.99
CA TRP A 154 -7.27 3.02 8.20
C TRP A 154 -8.50 2.26 8.67
N PRO A 155 -8.33 1.08 9.29
CA PRO A 155 -9.45 0.45 9.95
C PRO A 155 -9.87 1.27 11.17
N VAL A 156 -11.17 1.37 11.40
CA VAL A 156 -11.81 2.07 12.51
C VAL A 156 -11.16 1.65 13.83
N GLU A 157 -10.86 2.63 14.68
CA GLU A 157 -10.19 2.39 15.95
C GLU A 157 -10.97 1.41 16.84
N GLY A 158 -10.28 0.46 17.47
CA GLY A 158 -10.89 -0.59 18.29
C GLY A 158 -11.44 -1.80 17.51
N SER A 159 -11.41 -1.79 16.17
CA SER A 159 -11.81 -2.94 15.34
C SER A 159 -10.90 -4.16 15.47
N LEU A 160 -9.68 -3.96 15.99
CA LEU A 160 -8.82 -5.03 16.48
C LEU A 160 -9.29 -5.44 17.88
N THR A 161 -10.25 -6.36 17.95
CA THR A 161 -10.70 -6.92 19.24
C THR A 161 -9.63 -7.85 19.80
N GLY A 162 -8.69 -7.31 20.56
CA GLY A 162 -7.71 -8.05 21.36
C GLY A 162 -6.27 -7.55 21.21
N PRO A 163 -5.35 -7.93 22.13
CA PRO A 163 -3.92 -7.75 21.91
C PRO A 163 -3.57 -8.40 20.58
N ILE A 164 -2.92 -7.65 19.67
CA ILE A 164 -2.50 -8.16 18.37
C ILE A 164 -1.61 -9.38 18.67
N PRO A 165 -2.03 -10.61 18.30
CA PRO A 165 -1.24 -11.80 18.61
C PRO A 165 0.15 -11.65 17.98
N GLU A 166 1.15 -12.22 18.63
CA GLU A 166 2.49 -12.30 18.03
C GLU A 166 2.37 -12.90 16.62
N ARG A 167 2.90 -12.18 15.64
CA ARG A 167 2.78 -12.53 14.23
C ARG A 167 4.08 -12.38 13.49
N PRO A 168 4.23 -13.05 12.33
CA PRO A 168 5.37 -12.79 11.45
C PRO A 168 5.47 -11.30 11.16
N VAL A 169 6.70 -10.79 11.20
CA VAL A 169 6.99 -9.37 10.96
C VAL A 169 6.43 -8.95 9.60
N SER A 170 5.48 -8.01 9.59
CA SER A 170 5.01 -7.40 8.34
C SER A 170 5.91 -6.23 7.99
N LEU A 171 6.74 -6.40 6.96
CA LEU A 171 7.63 -5.33 6.46
C LEU A 171 6.84 -4.09 6.00
N ARG A 172 5.58 -4.28 5.59
CA ARG A 172 4.70 -3.17 5.19
C ARG A 172 4.40 -2.24 6.36
N TYR A 173 4.02 -2.80 7.52
CA TYR A 173 3.69 -1.99 8.69
C TYR A 173 4.93 -1.34 9.30
N VAL A 174 6.07 -2.02 9.24
CA VAL A 174 7.35 -1.41 9.61
C VAL A 174 7.70 -0.24 8.67
N GLY A 175 7.48 -0.39 7.36
CA GLY A 175 7.64 0.69 6.38
C GLY A 175 6.79 1.91 6.71
N TRP A 176 5.49 1.72 6.95
CA TRP A 176 4.59 2.81 7.33
C TRP A 176 4.99 3.49 8.64
N ALA A 177 5.44 2.72 9.63
CA ALA A 177 5.94 3.32 10.85
C ALA A 177 7.17 4.20 10.58
N LEU A 178 8.13 3.73 9.75
CA LEU A 178 9.31 4.50 9.35
C LEU A 178 8.96 5.81 8.62
N ASP A 179 7.88 5.81 7.86
CA ASP A 179 7.43 6.99 7.11
C ASP A 179 6.58 7.96 7.97
N GLY A 180 6.28 7.58 9.22
CA GLY A 180 5.50 8.38 10.16
C GLY A 180 3.98 8.16 10.08
N ASP A 181 3.54 7.27 9.19
CA ASP A 181 2.12 7.01 8.94
C ASP A 181 1.51 6.05 9.97
N MET A 182 2.33 5.33 10.75
CA MET A 182 1.84 4.37 11.74
C MET A 182 2.47 4.58 13.12
N PRO A 183 1.66 4.76 14.19
CA PRO A 183 2.19 4.84 15.54
C PRO A 183 2.80 3.51 15.98
N VAL A 184 3.99 3.55 16.59
CA VAL A 184 4.75 2.37 17.05
C VAL A 184 3.93 1.48 17.98
N GLY A 185 3.06 2.05 18.80
CA GLY A 185 2.18 1.31 19.70
C GLY A 185 1.19 0.36 19.01
N ARG A 186 0.96 0.51 17.70
CA ARG A 186 0.11 -0.41 16.91
C ARG A 186 0.89 -1.55 16.24
N LEU A 187 2.22 -1.55 16.31
CA LEU A 187 3.05 -2.65 15.85
C LEU A 187 3.08 -3.77 16.90
N THR A 188 3.22 -5.01 16.46
CA THR A 188 3.55 -6.12 17.37
C THR A 188 4.96 -6.00 17.93
N ALA A 189 5.27 -6.66 19.03
CA ALA A 189 6.62 -6.63 19.63
C ALA A 189 7.73 -7.01 18.60
N ALA A 190 7.49 -8.04 17.79
CA ALA A 190 8.42 -8.45 16.74
C ALA A 190 8.61 -7.37 15.65
N GLU A 191 7.55 -6.65 15.30
CA GLU A 191 7.63 -5.55 14.34
C GLU A 191 8.25 -4.29 14.93
N GLN A 192 7.98 -3.97 16.19
CA GLN A 192 8.66 -2.88 16.90
C GLN A 192 10.17 -3.15 16.95
N ALA A 193 10.56 -4.38 17.26
CA ALA A 193 11.94 -4.82 17.24
C ALA A 193 12.56 -4.74 15.83
N HIS A 194 11.83 -5.13 14.79
CA HIS A 194 12.30 -4.99 13.41
C HIS A 194 12.41 -3.53 12.96
N LEU A 195 11.41 -2.70 13.29
CA LEU A 195 11.42 -1.25 13.07
C LEU A 195 12.66 -0.62 13.69
N TYR A 196 12.96 -0.94 14.95
CA TYR A 196 14.13 -0.43 15.65
C TYR A 196 15.45 -0.79 14.95
N ARG A 197 15.57 -2.03 14.43
CA ARG A 197 16.76 -2.45 13.66
C ARG A 197 16.89 -1.67 12.34
N VAL A 198 15.84 -1.66 11.52
CA VAL A 198 15.86 -0.97 10.21
C VAL A 198 16.12 0.53 10.39
N TRP A 199 15.55 1.14 11.42
CA TRP A 199 15.84 2.53 11.74
C TRP A 199 17.29 2.74 12.19
N CYS A 200 17.83 1.88 13.07
CA CYS A 200 19.24 1.97 13.48
C CYS A 200 20.19 1.86 12.28
N ASP A 201 19.94 0.93 11.36
CA ASP A 201 20.74 0.73 10.15
C ASP A 201 20.70 1.98 9.24
N ARG A 202 19.52 2.59 9.08
CA ARG A 202 19.36 3.85 8.31
C ARG A 202 20.14 5.00 8.92
N GLU A 203 20.09 5.15 10.25
CA GLU A 203 20.83 6.20 10.96
C GLU A 203 22.34 6.00 10.85
N GLN A 204 22.82 4.77 11.03
CA GLN A 204 24.25 4.44 10.88
C GLN A 204 24.75 4.68 9.45
N ALA A 205 23.97 4.27 8.44
CA ALA A 205 24.29 4.52 7.04
C ALA A 205 24.35 6.02 6.71
N ALA A 206 23.57 6.83 7.43
CA ALA A 206 23.58 8.29 7.30
C ALA A 206 24.66 8.98 8.18
N GLY A 207 25.50 8.23 8.90
CA GLY A 207 26.52 8.77 9.81
C GLY A 207 25.94 9.45 11.06
N ARG A 208 24.69 9.18 11.41
CA ARG A 208 24.00 9.73 12.58
C ARG A 208 24.08 8.79 13.77
N VAL A 209 23.89 9.34 14.97
CA VAL A 209 23.89 8.57 16.21
C VAL A 209 22.59 7.78 16.33
N ALA A 210 22.66 6.47 16.12
CA ALA A 210 21.56 5.55 16.40
C ALA A 210 21.47 5.22 17.90
N GLY A 211 20.25 4.95 18.39
CA GLY A 211 20.04 4.41 19.73
C GLY A 211 18.65 4.69 20.29
N ARG A 212 18.45 4.26 21.54
CA ARG A 212 17.16 4.34 22.25
C ARG A 212 16.60 5.76 22.36
N LYS A 213 17.43 6.72 22.76
CA LYS A 213 16.99 8.12 22.97
C LYS A 213 16.59 8.81 21.65
N PRO A 214 17.40 8.77 20.57
CA PRO A 214 16.97 9.36 19.31
C PRO A 214 15.77 8.62 18.70
N PHE A 215 15.67 7.29 18.85
CA PHE A 215 14.47 6.53 18.43
C PHE A 215 13.20 6.99 19.16
N ALA A 216 13.27 7.13 20.49
CA ALA A 216 12.14 7.60 21.29
C ALA A 216 11.62 8.97 20.82
N ARG A 217 12.55 9.89 20.53
CA ARG A 217 12.24 11.23 20.03
C ARG A 217 11.62 11.20 18.63
N GLU A 218 12.17 10.41 17.72
CA GLU A 218 11.69 10.30 16.33
C GLU A 218 10.25 9.80 16.27
N PHE A 219 9.94 8.74 17.02
CA PHE A 219 8.63 8.08 16.97
C PHE A 219 7.64 8.56 18.04
N GLY A 220 7.97 9.60 18.79
CA GLY A 220 7.09 10.16 19.82
C GLY A 220 6.71 9.18 20.94
N ILE A 221 7.61 8.26 21.30
CA ILE A 221 7.40 7.28 22.38
C ILE A 221 8.30 7.58 23.59
N THR A 222 8.00 6.97 24.73
CA THR A 222 8.83 7.15 25.94
C THR A 222 10.18 6.45 25.82
N GLU A 223 11.22 6.96 26.50
CA GLU A 223 12.53 6.30 26.56
C GLU A 223 12.44 4.89 27.16
N TRP A 224 11.51 4.67 28.09
CA TRP A 224 11.23 3.35 28.65
C TRP A 224 10.69 2.37 27.59
N GLN A 225 9.71 2.80 26.78
CA GLN A 225 9.21 1.98 25.66
C GLN A 225 10.32 1.68 24.66
N ALA A 226 11.10 2.68 24.25
CA ALA A 226 12.24 2.49 23.35
C ALA A 226 13.28 1.51 23.91
N ARG A 227 13.51 1.53 25.24
CA ARG A 227 14.39 0.55 25.91
C ARG A 227 13.85 -0.87 25.84
N GLN A 228 12.55 -1.08 26.01
CA GLN A 228 11.92 -2.39 25.87
C GLN A 228 12.05 -2.91 24.44
N ILE A 229 11.74 -2.07 23.44
CA ILE A 229 11.84 -2.41 22.02
C ILE A 229 13.28 -2.79 21.64
N ALA A 230 14.27 -2.01 22.08
CA ALA A 230 15.68 -2.31 21.83
C ALA A 230 16.13 -3.63 22.48
N ALA A 231 15.62 -3.94 23.68
CA ALA A 231 15.91 -5.21 24.35
C ALA A 231 15.29 -6.40 23.59
N GLN A 232 14.06 -6.25 23.09
CA GLN A 232 13.40 -7.26 22.25
C GLN A 232 14.17 -7.48 20.94
N ALA A 233 14.64 -6.41 20.29
CA ALA A 233 15.49 -6.52 19.10
C ALA A 233 16.77 -7.32 19.35
N ALA A 234 17.46 -7.06 20.45
CA ALA A 234 18.67 -7.80 20.83
C ALA A 234 18.38 -9.29 21.12
N GLN A 235 17.25 -9.60 21.75
CA GLN A 235 16.85 -10.99 22.01
C GLN A 235 16.58 -11.79 20.72
N LEU A 236 16.02 -11.14 19.69
CA LEU A 236 15.75 -11.78 18.41
C LEU A 236 17.03 -12.09 17.60
N ASP A 237 18.10 -11.30 17.77
CA ASP A 237 19.40 -11.57 17.12
C ASP A 237 20.16 -12.74 17.77
N ILE A 238 19.93 -12.98 19.07
CA ILE A 238 20.52 -14.10 19.81
C ILE A 238 19.83 -15.43 19.46
N ASN A 239 18.61 -15.40 18.89
CA ASN A 239 17.87 -16.60 18.52
C ASN A 239 17.97 -16.88 17.01
N PRO A 240 18.96 -17.66 16.53
CA PRO A 240 19.16 -17.93 15.11
C PRO A 240 17.97 -18.66 14.44
N ASN A 241 17.05 -19.23 15.22
CA ASN A 241 15.88 -19.93 14.70
C ASN A 241 14.74 -19.00 14.18
N HIS A 242 14.74 -17.71 14.53
CA HIS A 242 13.67 -16.80 14.07
C HIS A 242 13.87 -16.27 12.64
N ALA A 243 15.11 -16.22 12.13
CA ALA A 243 15.40 -15.82 10.75
C ALA A 243 14.98 -16.87 9.69
N ALA A 244 14.70 -18.11 10.10
CA ALA A 244 14.52 -19.24 9.18
C ALA A 244 13.09 -19.45 8.64
N THR A 245 12.08 -18.68 9.08
CA THR A 245 10.67 -18.89 8.67
C THR A 245 10.28 -18.20 7.35
N GLY A 246 11.23 -17.50 6.70
CA GLY A 246 11.05 -16.87 5.38
C GLY A 246 11.64 -17.64 4.20
N ARG A 247 11.98 -18.93 4.32
CA ARG A 247 12.44 -19.72 3.17
C ARG A 247 11.29 -19.98 2.21
N THR A 248 11.32 -19.25 1.10
CA THR A 248 10.66 -19.57 -0.15
C THR A 248 10.93 -21.03 -0.53
N ASN A 249 9.85 -21.80 -0.73
CA ASN A 249 9.91 -23.11 -1.35
C ASN A 249 10.34 -22.94 -2.81
N GLU A 250 11.65 -22.90 -3.05
CA GLU A 250 12.21 -23.21 -4.37
C GLU A 250 12.43 -24.71 -4.47
N ARG A 251 11.75 -25.29 -5.46
CA ARG A 251 11.85 -26.67 -5.91
C ARG A 251 13.30 -27.05 -6.22
N THR A 252 13.65 -28.29 -5.91
CA THR A 252 14.37 -29.15 -6.85
C THR A 252 13.47 -30.31 -7.22
N ALA A 253 13.01 -30.27 -8.47
CA ALA A 253 12.60 -31.43 -9.21
C ALA A 253 13.87 -32.12 -9.73
N ALA A 254 13.96 -33.42 -9.50
CA ALA A 254 14.68 -34.40 -10.30
C ALA A 254 13.86 -35.68 -10.26
#